data_AF-X1LZ77-F1
#
_entry.id   AF-X1LZ77-F1
#
_cell.length_a   1.000
_cell.length_b   1.000
_cell.length_c   1.000
_cell.angle_alpha   90.00
_cell.angle_beta   90.00
_cell.angle_gamma   90.00
#
_symmetry.space_group_name_H-M   'P 1'
#
loop_
_entity.id
_entity.type
_entity.pdbx_description
1 polymer ?
#
loop_
_entity_poly.entity_id
_entity_poly.type
_entity_poly.pdbx_seq_one_letter_code
_entity_poly.pdbx_strand_id
1 'polypeptide(L)'
;GETLGVILYQEQVLQVAHDLAGMSYAEADGFRRAMTHDRTPEEMEKMRSSFISSATRNGVDKRIAERVFEQLAAFAAYGFCKAHAATYAILAYQTLWLKCHYPTEFFAAVLSNQPMGYYPPHVLVAEAKRSGVKVLPPDVNKSSDRYTGDGGAIRVSLAQIKGISNGALESILTQRAEGRFTSLRDFVLRTRVSQPILENLIRVGAFDSLGNRSEMLSELPKLVGLSQKVGKGAKPLIEDAHIETGLIEANLYIDKKTRMLAERELLSLDLSAHPLDFYPFD
;
A
#
# COMPACT_ATOMS: atom_id res chain seq x y z
N GLY A 1 -25.01 -1.40 -28.20
CA GLY A 1 -24.33 -2.60 -27.66
C GLY A 1 -23.41 -2.21 -26.52
N GLU A 2 -22.95 -3.20 -25.75
CA GLU A 2 -22.14 -3.03 -24.52
C GLU A 2 -20.86 -2.21 -24.71
N THR A 3 -20.22 -2.27 -25.89
CA THR A 3 -18.96 -1.59 -26.21
C THR A 3 -19.15 -0.42 -27.19
N LEU A 4 -20.37 0.14 -27.28
CA LEU A 4 -20.70 1.29 -28.14
C LEU A 4 -20.34 1.13 -29.62
N GLY A 5 -20.32 -0.11 -30.12
CA GLY A 5 -20.02 -0.42 -31.53
C GLY A 5 -18.53 -0.65 -31.83
N VAL A 6 -17.67 -0.61 -30.81
CA VAL A 6 -16.25 -0.97 -30.94
C VAL A 6 -16.08 -2.45 -30.61
N ILE A 7 -15.39 -3.19 -31.47
CA ILE A 7 -14.98 -4.57 -31.18
C ILE A 7 -13.79 -4.48 -30.22
N LEU A 8 -13.99 -4.96 -28.98
CA LEU A 8 -13.00 -4.91 -27.90
C LEU A 8 -12.60 -6.30 -27.39
N TYR A 9 -13.51 -7.27 -27.50
CA TYR A 9 -13.30 -8.60 -26.95
C TYR A 9 -13.21 -9.69 -28.01
N GLN A 10 -12.42 -10.72 -27.72
CA GLN A 10 -12.33 -11.94 -28.54
C GLN A 10 -13.70 -12.59 -28.72
N GLU A 11 -14.51 -12.63 -27.66
CA GLU A 11 -15.86 -13.18 -27.65
C GLU A 11 -16.81 -12.41 -28.59
N GLN A 12 -16.57 -11.12 -28.82
CA GLN A 12 -17.35 -10.33 -29.80
C GLN A 12 -16.99 -10.71 -31.24
N VAL A 13 -15.72 -11.06 -31.52
CA VAL A 13 -15.32 -11.59 -32.83
C VAL A 13 -16.04 -12.90 -33.12
N LEU A 14 -16.12 -13.79 -32.13
CA LEU A 14 -16.85 -15.05 -32.25
C LEU A 14 -18.33 -14.80 -32.56
N GLN A 15 -18.96 -13.87 -31.82
CA GLN A 15 -20.36 -13.52 -32.02
C GLN A 15 -20.61 -12.92 -33.41
N VAL A 16 -19.75 -12.02 -33.90
CA VAL A 16 -19.89 -11.44 -35.24
C VAL A 16 -19.73 -12.51 -36.33
N ALA A 17 -18.75 -13.41 -36.19
CA ALA A 17 -18.56 -14.51 -37.15
C ALA A 17 -19.73 -15.51 -37.15
N HIS A 18 -20.31 -15.78 -35.98
CA HIS A 18 -21.51 -16.59 -35.86
C HIS A 18 -22.73 -15.92 -36.50
N ASP A 19 -23.04 -14.69 -36.08
CA ASP A 19 -24.28 -14.01 -36.44
C ASP A 19 -24.29 -13.55 -37.91
N LEU A 20 -23.15 -13.07 -38.43
CA LEU A 20 -23.08 -12.59 -39.82
C LEU A 20 -22.69 -13.69 -40.79
N ALA A 21 -21.65 -14.48 -40.51
CA ALA A 21 -21.14 -15.49 -41.43
C ALA A 21 -21.73 -16.90 -41.20
N GLY A 22 -22.58 -17.09 -40.18
CA GLY A 22 -23.25 -18.37 -39.91
C GLY A 22 -22.32 -19.46 -39.42
N MET A 23 -21.11 -19.10 -38.98
CA MET A 23 -20.12 -20.05 -38.47
C MET A 23 -20.59 -20.62 -37.13
N SER A 24 -20.35 -21.90 -36.85
CA SER A 24 -20.43 -22.40 -35.48
C SER A 24 -19.41 -21.71 -34.58
N TYR A 25 -19.63 -21.67 -33.26
CA TYR A 25 -18.66 -21.06 -32.34
C TYR A 25 -17.27 -21.72 -32.38
N ALA A 26 -17.20 -23.02 -32.70
CA ALA A 26 -15.93 -23.73 -32.88
C ALA A 26 -15.18 -23.22 -34.12
N GLU A 27 -15.89 -23.04 -35.24
CA GLU A 27 -15.33 -22.47 -36.46
C GLU A 27 -14.94 -21.00 -36.25
N ALA A 28 -15.75 -20.24 -35.51
CA ALA A 28 -15.49 -18.85 -35.19
C ALA A 28 -14.25 -18.65 -34.31
N ASP A 29 -13.97 -19.54 -33.35
CA ASP A 29 -12.69 -19.51 -32.62
C ASP A 29 -11.51 -19.90 -33.51
N GLY A 30 -11.69 -20.88 -34.39
CA GLY A 30 -10.71 -21.20 -35.43
C GLY A 30 -10.37 -19.98 -36.29
N PHE A 31 -11.39 -19.27 -36.76
CA PHE A 31 -11.28 -18.01 -37.51
C PHE A 31 -10.54 -16.94 -36.70
N ARG A 32 -10.92 -16.70 -35.44
CA ARG A 32 -10.24 -15.75 -34.56
C ARG A 32 -8.74 -16.08 -34.37
N ARG A 33 -8.41 -17.36 -34.17
CA ARG A 33 -7.02 -17.82 -34.02
C ARG A 33 -6.22 -17.59 -35.28
N ALA A 34 -6.78 -17.96 -36.44
CA ALA A 34 -6.17 -17.73 -37.75
C ALA A 34 -5.91 -16.23 -37.99
N MET A 35 -6.88 -15.35 -37.70
CA MET A 35 -6.66 -13.90 -37.82
C MET A 35 -5.54 -13.36 -36.91
N THR A 36 -5.29 -14.02 -35.77
CA THR A 36 -4.25 -13.58 -34.82
C THR A 36 -2.85 -14.07 -35.24
N HIS A 37 -2.74 -15.33 -35.70
CA HIS A 37 -1.48 -15.99 -36.06
C HIS A 37 -1.09 -15.82 -37.53
N ASP A 38 -2.04 -15.98 -38.45
CA ASP A 38 -1.84 -16.13 -39.89
C ASP A 38 -2.07 -14.78 -40.59
N ARG A 39 -1.07 -13.91 -40.47
CA ARG A 39 -1.14 -12.51 -40.94
C ARG A 39 -0.59 -12.33 -42.36
N THR A 40 -0.33 -13.40 -43.11
CA THR A 40 0.13 -13.26 -44.48
C THR A 40 -0.98 -12.65 -45.35
N PRO A 41 -0.66 -11.77 -46.31
CA PRO A 41 -1.67 -11.16 -47.16
C PRO A 41 -2.56 -12.19 -47.90
N GLU A 42 -1.97 -13.31 -48.29
CA GLU A 42 -2.67 -14.38 -49.02
C GLU A 42 -3.68 -15.14 -48.14
N GLU A 43 -3.32 -15.47 -46.90
CA GLU A 43 -4.22 -16.15 -45.96
C GLU A 43 -5.34 -15.22 -45.48
N MET A 44 -5.02 -13.95 -45.25
CA MET A 44 -6.02 -12.93 -44.91
C MET A 44 -7.03 -12.72 -46.04
N GLU A 45 -6.62 -12.72 -47.31
CA GLU A 45 -7.56 -12.61 -48.44
C GLU A 45 -8.44 -13.86 -48.61
N LYS A 46 -7.88 -15.06 -48.35
CA LYS A 46 -8.67 -16.30 -48.31
C LYS A 46 -9.74 -16.26 -47.21
N MET A 47 -9.37 -15.81 -46.02
CA MET A 47 -10.32 -15.62 -44.91
C MET A 47 -11.37 -14.56 -45.25
N ARG A 48 -10.96 -13.44 -45.85
CA ARG A 48 -11.84 -12.35 -46.29
C ARG A 48 -12.90 -12.85 -47.27
N SER A 49 -12.46 -13.50 -48.35
CA SER A 49 -13.34 -14.01 -49.40
C SER A 49 -14.34 -15.05 -48.87
N SER A 50 -13.89 -15.95 -47.98
CA SER A 50 -14.74 -16.94 -47.32
C SER A 50 -15.79 -16.29 -46.41
N PHE A 51 -15.38 -15.31 -45.59
CA PHE A 51 -16.27 -14.57 -44.69
C PHE A 51 -17.35 -13.81 -45.47
N ILE A 52 -16.97 -13.02 -46.48
CA ILE A 52 -17.91 -12.24 -47.31
C ILE A 52 -18.90 -13.15 -48.04
N SER A 53 -18.42 -14.28 -48.59
CA SER A 53 -19.28 -15.23 -49.30
C SER A 53 -20.28 -15.90 -48.35
N SER A 54 -19.91 -16.13 -47.10
CA SER A 54 -20.80 -16.72 -46.11
C SER A 54 -21.79 -15.69 -45.56
N ALA A 55 -21.35 -14.45 -45.32
CA ALA A 55 -22.21 -13.36 -44.89
C ALA A 55 -23.26 -12.96 -45.94
N THR A 56 -22.88 -12.93 -47.22
CA THR A 56 -23.85 -12.63 -48.30
C THR A 56 -24.88 -13.74 -48.48
N ARG A 57 -24.51 -15.01 -48.28
CA ARG A 57 -25.47 -16.14 -48.24
C ARG A 57 -26.47 -16.02 -47.09
N ASN A 58 -26.08 -15.39 -45.99
CA ASN A 58 -26.95 -15.09 -44.86
C ASN A 58 -27.74 -13.77 -45.01
N GLY A 59 -27.71 -13.14 -46.19
CA GLY A 59 -28.51 -11.94 -46.49
C GLY A 59 -27.87 -10.62 -46.09
N VAL A 60 -26.59 -10.59 -45.71
CA VAL A 60 -25.85 -9.36 -45.43
C VAL A 60 -25.38 -8.71 -46.74
N ASP A 61 -25.58 -7.40 -46.89
CA ASP A 61 -25.05 -6.66 -48.05
C ASP A 61 -23.53 -6.78 -48.13
N LYS A 62 -23.01 -6.99 -49.34
CA LYS A 62 -21.58 -7.21 -49.56
C LYS A 62 -20.71 -6.06 -49.01
N ARG A 63 -21.13 -4.81 -49.16
CA ARG A 63 -20.36 -3.65 -48.66
C ARG A 63 -20.30 -3.63 -47.14
N ILE A 64 -21.39 -4.05 -46.48
CA ILE A 64 -21.44 -4.18 -45.02
C ILE A 64 -20.52 -5.32 -44.57
N ALA A 65 -20.58 -6.47 -45.22
CA ALA A 65 -19.72 -7.62 -44.90
C ALA A 65 -18.23 -7.29 -45.06
N GLU A 66 -17.86 -6.55 -46.12
CA GLU A 66 -16.49 -6.05 -46.33
C GLU A 66 -16.05 -5.13 -45.19
N ARG A 67 -16.88 -4.15 -44.83
CA ARG A 67 -16.56 -3.21 -43.75
C ARG A 67 -16.43 -3.89 -42.39
N VAL A 68 -17.28 -4.88 -42.11
CA VAL A 68 -17.20 -5.64 -40.85
C VAL A 68 -15.94 -6.51 -40.83
N PHE A 69 -15.58 -7.15 -41.94
CA PHE A 69 -14.33 -7.91 -42.02
C PHE A 69 -13.11 -7.02 -41.77
N GLU A 70 -13.06 -5.83 -42.36
CA GLU A 70 -11.98 -4.85 -42.10
C GLU A 70 -11.87 -4.50 -40.61
N GLN A 71 -13.01 -4.31 -39.93
CA GLN A 71 -13.03 -4.08 -38.48
C GLN A 71 -12.51 -5.28 -37.68
N LEU A 72 -12.88 -6.50 -38.07
CA LEU A 72 -12.36 -7.73 -37.46
C LEU A 72 -10.85 -7.88 -37.69
N ALA A 73 -10.37 -7.58 -38.90
CA ALA A 73 -8.96 -7.66 -39.28
C ALA A 73 -8.10 -6.65 -38.52
N ALA A 74 -8.57 -5.41 -38.40
CA ALA A 74 -7.90 -4.39 -37.59
C ALA A 74 -7.83 -4.78 -36.10
N PHE A 75 -8.84 -5.48 -35.60
CA PHE A 75 -8.93 -5.89 -34.20
C PHE A 75 -8.06 -7.10 -33.83
N ALA A 76 -7.75 -7.99 -34.79
CA ALA A 76 -7.02 -9.23 -34.54
C ALA A 76 -5.64 -9.05 -33.87
N ALA A 77 -5.07 -7.84 -33.92
CA ALA A 77 -3.83 -7.50 -33.23
C ALA A 77 -3.99 -7.15 -31.73
N TYR A 78 -5.17 -6.70 -31.29
CA TYR A 78 -5.38 -6.10 -29.95
C TYR A 78 -6.54 -6.71 -29.17
N GLY A 79 -7.14 -7.78 -29.67
CA GLY A 79 -8.31 -8.36 -29.04
C GLY A 79 -8.06 -9.02 -27.69
N PHE A 80 -8.83 -8.61 -26.69
CA PHE A 80 -8.67 -9.07 -25.31
C PHE A 80 -9.72 -10.10 -24.91
N CYS A 81 -9.39 -11.03 -24.02
CA CYS A 81 -10.35 -12.00 -23.51
C CYS A 81 -11.28 -11.33 -22.47
N LYS A 82 -12.58 -11.30 -22.75
CA LYS A 82 -13.58 -10.67 -21.88
C LYS A 82 -13.65 -11.35 -20.51
N ALA A 83 -13.60 -12.69 -20.48
CA ALA A 83 -13.68 -13.43 -19.22
C ALA A 83 -12.52 -13.04 -18.27
N HIS A 84 -11.30 -12.94 -18.80
CA HIS A 84 -10.13 -12.50 -18.04
C HIS A 84 -10.23 -11.03 -17.61
N ALA A 85 -10.70 -10.14 -18.51
CA ALA A 85 -10.92 -8.74 -18.14
C ALA A 85 -11.96 -8.59 -17.02
N ALA A 86 -13.06 -9.33 -17.10
CA ALA A 86 -14.17 -9.22 -16.16
C ALA A 86 -13.77 -9.65 -14.73
N THR A 87 -13.00 -10.74 -14.58
CA THR A 87 -12.56 -11.19 -13.25
C THR A 87 -11.63 -10.18 -12.57
N TYR A 88 -10.68 -9.60 -13.31
CA TYR A 88 -9.82 -8.54 -12.77
C TYR A 88 -10.57 -7.22 -12.55
N ALA A 89 -11.56 -6.89 -13.38
CA ALA A 89 -12.40 -5.72 -13.18
C ALA A 89 -13.21 -5.81 -11.87
N ILE A 90 -13.70 -7.01 -11.51
CA ILE A 90 -14.38 -7.24 -10.22
C ILE A 90 -13.43 -6.96 -9.06
N LEU A 91 -12.19 -7.45 -9.11
CA LEU A 91 -11.19 -7.18 -8.07
C LEU A 91 -10.85 -5.69 -7.98
N ALA A 92 -10.66 -5.02 -9.11
CA ALA A 92 -10.43 -3.57 -9.16
C ALA A 92 -11.63 -2.79 -8.56
N TYR A 93 -12.85 -3.20 -8.86
CA TYR A 93 -14.05 -2.59 -8.30
C TYR A 93 -14.16 -2.80 -6.79
N GLN A 94 -13.91 -4.01 -6.31
CA GLN A 94 -13.94 -4.32 -4.87
C GLN A 94 -12.89 -3.54 -4.09
N THR A 95 -11.66 -3.44 -4.62
CA THR A 95 -10.58 -2.65 -4.01
C THR A 95 -10.91 -1.16 -4.00
N LEU A 96 -11.47 -0.63 -5.09
CA LEU A 96 -11.93 0.76 -5.15
C LEU A 96 -13.09 1.01 -4.17
N TRP A 97 -14.03 0.09 -4.06
CA TRP A 97 -15.17 0.18 -3.13
C TRP A 97 -14.68 0.27 -1.69
N LEU A 98 -13.72 -0.59 -1.29
CA LEU A 98 -13.10 -0.52 0.03
C LEU A 98 -12.38 0.80 0.25
N LYS A 99 -11.62 1.30 -0.73
CA LYS A 99 -10.96 2.61 -0.65
C LYS A 99 -11.97 3.75 -0.50
N CYS A 100 -13.12 3.67 -1.17
CA CYS A 100 -14.15 4.72 -1.14
C CYS A 100 -14.93 4.76 0.17
N HIS A 101 -15.31 3.59 0.70
CA HIS A 101 -16.18 3.49 1.88
C HIS A 101 -15.43 3.29 3.20
N TYR A 102 -14.24 2.69 3.17
CA TYR A 102 -13.39 2.39 4.33
C TYR A 102 -11.93 2.78 4.07
N PRO A 103 -11.64 4.05 3.73
CA PRO A 103 -10.30 4.47 3.33
C PRO A 103 -9.26 4.21 4.43
N THR A 104 -9.61 4.45 5.69
CA THR A 104 -8.71 4.28 6.83
C THR A 104 -8.24 2.83 6.97
N GLU A 105 -9.18 1.90 6.98
CA GLU A 105 -8.95 0.47 7.11
C GLU A 105 -8.25 -0.08 5.85
N PHE A 106 -8.64 0.41 4.66
CA PHE A 106 -8.02 0.05 3.39
C PHE A 106 -6.53 0.37 3.40
N PHE A 107 -6.15 1.63 3.69
CA PHE A 107 -4.74 2.01 3.71
C PHE A 107 -3.97 1.34 4.84
N ALA A 108 -4.56 1.16 6.02
CA ALA A 108 -3.95 0.39 7.10
C ALA A 108 -3.66 -1.07 6.69
N ALA A 109 -4.60 -1.71 5.98
CA ALA A 109 -4.42 -3.07 5.47
C ALA A 109 -3.34 -3.14 4.38
N VAL A 110 -3.34 -2.21 3.43
CA VAL A 110 -2.33 -2.18 2.35
C VAL A 110 -0.92 -1.91 2.92
N LEU A 111 -0.79 -0.98 3.87
CA LEU A 111 0.49 -0.69 4.54
C LEU A 111 0.98 -1.87 5.37
N SER A 112 0.08 -2.59 6.04
CA SER A 112 0.42 -3.77 6.85
C SER A 112 0.86 -4.99 6.06
N ASN A 113 0.58 -5.03 4.75
CA ASN A 113 0.95 -6.13 3.86
C ASN A 113 2.11 -5.75 2.92
N GLN A 114 2.85 -4.67 3.19
CA GLN A 114 4.07 -4.38 2.45
C GLN A 114 5.14 -5.47 2.69
N PRO A 115 5.96 -5.84 1.68
CA PRO A 115 6.14 -5.20 0.37
C PRO A 115 5.36 -5.85 -0.80
N MET A 116 4.09 -6.21 -0.63
CA MET A 116 3.31 -6.94 -1.64
C MET A 116 2.88 -6.11 -2.87
N GLY A 117 3.45 -4.93 -3.10
CA GLY A 117 3.04 -4.03 -4.19
C GLY A 117 4.17 -3.17 -4.74
N TYR A 118 3.89 -2.45 -5.82
CA TYR A 118 4.87 -1.61 -6.54
C TYR A 118 5.19 -0.28 -5.83
N TYR A 119 4.30 0.18 -4.95
CA TYR A 119 4.44 1.49 -4.33
C TYR A 119 5.08 1.40 -2.94
N PRO A 120 6.13 2.20 -2.66
CA PRO A 120 6.74 2.26 -1.35
C PRO A 120 5.77 2.88 -0.30
N PRO A 121 5.97 2.60 1.00
CA PRO A 121 5.07 3.07 2.06
C PRO A 121 4.79 4.58 2.07
N HIS A 122 5.78 5.42 1.74
CA HIS A 122 5.61 6.87 1.72
C HIS A 122 4.60 7.34 0.65
N VAL A 123 4.53 6.66 -0.50
CA VAL A 123 3.55 6.97 -1.57
C VAL A 123 2.14 6.64 -1.09
N LEU A 124 1.99 5.50 -0.40
CA LEU A 124 0.71 5.07 0.16
C LEU A 124 0.24 6.02 1.28
N VAL A 125 1.15 6.47 2.15
CA VAL A 125 0.86 7.47 3.18
C VAL A 125 0.47 8.81 2.57
N ALA A 126 1.14 9.25 1.51
CA ALA A 126 0.76 10.48 0.80
C ALA A 126 -0.64 10.36 0.17
N GLU A 127 -0.98 9.21 -0.40
CA GLU A 127 -2.30 8.95 -0.95
C GLU A 127 -3.39 8.86 0.13
N ALA A 128 -3.09 8.26 1.29
CA ALA A 128 -3.97 8.26 2.45
C ALA A 128 -4.30 9.69 2.91
N LYS A 129 -3.26 10.55 3.02
CA LYS A 129 -3.42 11.97 3.36
C LYS A 129 -4.27 12.72 2.34
N ARG A 130 -4.06 12.50 1.03
CA ARG A 130 -4.90 13.08 -0.05
C ARG A 130 -6.35 12.60 0.01
N SER A 131 -6.57 11.38 0.48
CA SER A 131 -7.90 10.80 0.69
C SER A 131 -8.57 11.28 1.99
N GLY A 132 -7.98 12.26 2.70
CA GLY A 132 -8.51 12.81 3.95
C GLY A 132 -8.21 11.98 5.20
N VAL A 133 -7.43 10.90 5.07
CA VAL A 133 -7.06 10.05 6.20
C VAL A 133 -5.87 10.64 6.95
N LYS A 134 -6.03 10.82 8.27
CA LYS A 134 -4.93 11.29 9.12
C LYS A 134 -3.94 10.15 9.33
N VAL A 135 -2.64 10.45 9.35
CA VAL A 135 -1.61 9.46 9.66
C VAL A 135 -0.88 9.89 10.92
N LEU A 136 -1.00 9.09 11.96
CA LEU A 136 -0.53 9.38 13.30
C LEU A 136 0.79 8.64 13.56
N PRO A 137 1.74 9.28 14.27
CA PRO A 137 3.01 8.66 14.61
C PRO A 137 2.79 7.40 15.46
N PRO A 138 3.81 6.53 15.54
CA PRO A 138 3.75 5.38 16.45
C PRO A 138 3.55 5.86 17.89
N ASP A 139 2.94 5.02 18.73
CA ASP A 139 2.75 5.27 20.16
C ASP A 139 2.87 3.92 20.89
N VAL A 140 3.75 3.82 21.89
CA VAL A 140 4.00 2.55 22.61
C VAL A 140 2.74 1.97 23.28
N ASN A 141 1.78 2.81 23.63
CA ASN A 141 0.54 2.43 24.28
C ASN A 141 -0.63 2.20 23.31
N LYS A 142 -0.50 2.55 22.02
CA LYS A 142 -1.61 2.46 21.04
C LYS A 142 -1.24 1.69 19.77
N SER A 143 -0.01 1.76 19.28
CA SER A 143 0.42 1.11 18.04
C SER A 143 0.54 -0.40 18.19
N SER A 144 0.19 -1.15 17.14
CA SER A 144 0.43 -2.60 17.07
C SER A 144 1.72 -2.91 16.30
N ASP A 145 2.00 -4.20 16.14
CA ASP A 145 2.91 -4.75 15.14
C ASP A 145 2.52 -4.37 13.69
N ARG A 146 1.23 -4.20 13.42
CA ARG A 146 0.67 -3.79 12.12
C ARG A 146 0.12 -2.37 12.16
N TYR A 147 -0.09 -1.78 10.97
CA TYR A 147 -0.79 -0.50 10.86
C TYR A 147 -2.26 -0.74 11.25
N THR A 148 -2.81 0.17 12.02
CA THR A 148 -4.19 0.08 12.51
C THR A 148 -4.96 1.33 12.07
N GLY A 149 -6.20 1.14 11.63
CA GLY A 149 -7.14 2.22 11.37
C GLY A 149 -8.08 2.38 12.56
N ASP A 150 -8.25 3.60 13.06
CA ASP A 150 -9.24 3.93 14.07
C ASP A 150 -9.71 5.39 13.89
N GLY A 151 -11.03 5.60 13.87
CA GLY A 151 -11.65 6.93 13.90
C GLY A 151 -11.20 7.90 12.79
N GLY A 152 -10.94 7.41 11.57
CA GLY A 152 -10.49 8.24 10.45
C GLY A 152 -8.98 8.51 10.43
N ALA A 153 -8.21 7.81 11.25
CA ALA A 153 -6.77 7.91 11.32
C ALA A 153 -6.07 6.56 11.25
N ILE A 154 -4.96 6.50 10.53
CA ILE A 154 -4.06 5.35 10.52
C ILE A 154 -2.97 5.61 11.55
N ARG A 155 -2.73 4.64 12.42
CA ARG A 155 -1.60 4.63 13.34
C ARG A 155 -0.44 3.86 12.71
N VAL A 156 0.73 4.49 12.66
CA VAL A 156 1.96 3.83 12.22
C VAL A 156 2.30 2.66 13.15
N SER A 157 2.68 1.54 12.55
CA SER A 157 3.06 0.33 13.28
C SER A 157 4.39 0.50 14.01
N LEU A 158 4.56 -0.21 15.12
CA LEU A 158 5.86 -0.28 15.80
C LEU A 158 6.88 -1.03 14.93
N ALA A 159 6.44 -2.00 14.12
CA ALA A 159 7.31 -2.75 13.21
C ALA A 159 7.91 -1.89 12.08
N GLN A 160 7.33 -0.73 11.77
CA GLN A 160 7.89 0.21 10.78
C GLN A 160 9.21 0.84 11.23
N ILE A 161 9.49 0.83 12.54
CA ILE A 161 10.65 1.51 13.11
C ILE A 161 11.92 0.78 12.71
N LYS A 162 12.85 1.50 12.08
CA LYS A 162 14.14 0.98 11.64
C LYS A 162 14.90 0.31 12.79
N GLY A 163 15.26 -0.95 12.58
CA GLY A 163 16.07 -1.75 13.49
C GLY A 163 15.29 -2.48 14.59
N ILE A 164 13.97 -2.28 14.70
CA ILE A 164 13.19 -3.03 15.69
C ILE A 164 13.18 -4.52 15.33
N SER A 165 13.47 -5.37 16.31
CA SER A 165 13.42 -6.82 16.13
C SER A 165 12.04 -7.36 16.53
N ASN A 166 11.66 -8.52 15.97
CA ASN A 166 10.42 -9.20 16.35
C ASN A 166 10.36 -9.49 17.86
N GLY A 167 11.49 -9.86 18.47
CA GLY A 167 11.56 -10.08 19.92
C GLY A 167 11.36 -8.80 20.75
N ALA A 168 11.87 -7.66 20.29
CA ALA A 168 11.61 -6.37 20.95
C ALA A 168 10.13 -5.98 20.83
N LEU A 169 9.55 -6.18 19.65
CA LEU A 169 8.13 -5.90 19.39
C LEU A 169 7.21 -6.78 20.25
N GLU A 170 7.47 -8.08 20.30
CA GLU A 170 6.74 -9.02 21.15
C GLU A 170 6.89 -8.65 22.63
N SER A 171 8.10 -8.31 23.08
CA SER A 171 8.33 -7.84 24.46
C SER A 171 7.48 -6.62 24.80
N ILE A 172 7.38 -5.64 23.89
CA ILE A 172 6.56 -4.43 24.10
C ILE A 172 5.08 -4.79 24.21
N LEU A 173 4.57 -5.60 23.27
CA LEU A 173 3.15 -5.95 23.21
C LEU A 173 2.72 -6.81 24.41
N THR A 174 3.53 -7.80 24.79
CA THR A 174 3.27 -8.67 25.94
C THR A 174 3.28 -7.87 27.23
N GLN A 175 4.28 -7.02 27.44
CA GLN A 175 4.34 -6.19 28.64
C GLN A 175 3.18 -5.19 28.70
N ARG A 176 2.79 -4.60 27.56
CA ARG A 176 1.63 -3.71 27.51
C ARG A 176 0.32 -4.42 27.88
N ALA A 177 0.18 -5.70 27.58
CA ALA A 177 -1.01 -6.48 27.94
C ALA A 177 -1.20 -6.60 29.47
N GLU A 178 -0.10 -6.57 30.23
CA GLU A 178 -0.13 -6.53 31.71
C GLU A 178 -0.51 -5.16 32.27
N GLY A 179 -0.39 -4.09 31.47
CA GLY A 179 -0.77 -2.74 31.85
C GLY A 179 -0.09 -1.68 30.96
N ARG A 180 -0.76 -0.55 30.76
CA ARG A 180 -0.22 0.58 29.98
C ARG A 180 1.09 1.09 30.59
N PHE A 181 2.00 1.55 29.74
CA PHE A 181 3.22 2.21 30.18
C PHE A 181 2.90 3.61 30.72
N THR A 182 3.43 3.93 31.89
CA THR A 182 3.19 5.21 32.58
C THR A 182 4.33 6.22 32.40
N SER A 183 5.53 5.75 32.12
CA SER A 183 6.74 6.58 31.94
C SER A 183 7.78 5.85 31.11
N LEU A 184 8.81 6.57 30.64
CA LEU A 184 9.96 5.95 29.99
C LEU A 184 10.67 4.95 30.93
N ARG A 185 10.81 5.28 32.22
CA ARG A 185 11.40 4.38 33.22
C ARG A 185 10.63 3.08 33.33
N ASP A 186 9.31 3.14 33.42
CA ASP A 186 8.44 1.96 33.47
C ASP A 186 8.64 1.07 32.23
N PHE A 187 8.69 1.69 31.05
CA PHE A 187 8.94 0.97 29.79
C PHE A 187 10.30 0.26 29.77
N VAL A 188 11.38 0.96 30.16
CA VAL A 188 12.76 0.44 30.11
C VAL A 188 12.99 -0.69 31.14
N LEU A 189 12.28 -0.66 32.27
CA LEU A 189 12.37 -1.70 33.30
C LEU A 189 11.57 -2.95 32.94
N ARG A 190 10.47 -2.80 32.19
CA ARG A 190 9.56 -3.90 31.82
C ARG A 190 9.95 -4.60 30.53
N THR A 191 10.49 -3.87 29.56
CA THR A 191 10.75 -4.38 28.20
C THR A 191 12.22 -4.76 28.00
N ARG A 192 12.47 -5.66 27.03
CA ARG A 192 13.82 -6.05 26.60
C ARG A 192 14.17 -5.36 25.28
N VAL A 193 14.19 -4.04 25.29
CA VAL A 193 14.49 -3.21 24.11
C VAL A 193 15.90 -2.64 24.26
N SER A 194 16.71 -2.73 23.21
CA SER A 194 18.08 -2.21 23.23
C SER A 194 18.10 -0.67 23.17
N GLN A 195 19.15 -0.06 23.71
CA GLN A 195 19.30 1.38 23.74
C GLN A 195 19.14 2.07 22.36
N PRO A 196 19.73 1.57 21.26
CA PRO A 196 19.54 2.21 19.95
C PRO A 196 18.07 2.25 19.49
N ILE A 197 17.28 1.23 19.86
CA ILE A 197 15.86 1.17 19.51
C ILE A 197 15.04 2.09 20.41
N LEU A 198 15.40 2.23 21.68
CA LEU A 198 14.80 3.22 22.59
C LEU A 198 15.02 4.65 22.07
N GLU A 199 16.24 4.96 21.61
CA GLU A 199 16.55 6.25 20.98
C GLU A 199 15.69 6.48 19.74
N ASN A 200 15.58 5.48 18.86
CA ASN A 200 14.75 5.56 17.67
C ASN A 200 13.26 5.79 18.01
N LEU A 201 12.73 5.03 18.97
CA LEU A 201 11.34 5.18 19.46
C LEU A 201 11.07 6.60 19.98
N ILE A 202 11.98 7.18 20.75
CA ILE A 202 11.85 8.55 21.24
C ILE A 202 11.90 9.54 20.07
N ARG A 203 12.88 9.39 19.15
CA ARG A 203 13.08 10.28 17.99
C ARG A 203 11.86 10.32 17.06
N VAL A 204 11.16 9.20 16.87
CA VAL A 204 9.94 9.13 16.02
C VAL A 204 8.65 9.51 16.76
N GLY A 205 8.71 9.76 18.07
CA GLY A 205 7.54 10.19 18.85
C GLY A 205 6.71 9.07 19.47
N ALA A 206 7.23 7.85 19.55
CA ALA A 206 6.52 6.73 20.18
C ALA A 206 6.18 6.97 21.66
N PHE A 207 6.89 7.89 22.31
CA PHE A 207 6.70 8.27 23.70
C PHE A 207 6.09 9.67 23.90
N ASP A 208 5.58 10.32 22.85
CA ASP A 208 5.00 11.67 22.95
C ASP A 208 3.81 11.75 23.92
N SER A 209 3.15 10.62 24.18
CA SER A 209 2.07 10.51 25.18
C SER A 209 2.56 10.43 26.63
N LEU A 210 3.87 10.26 26.85
CA LEU A 210 4.48 10.02 28.17
C LEU A 210 5.43 11.14 28.63
N GLY A 211 5.86 12.04 27.74
CA GLY A 211 6.70 13.17 28.13
C GLY A 211 7.40 13.87 26.97
N ASN A 212 8.35 14.74 27.30
CA ASN A 212 9.14 15.48 26.32
C ASN A 212 10.30 14.63 25.77
N ARG A 213 10.47 14.59 24.45
CA ARG A 213 11.55 13.83 23.77
C ARG A 213 12.95 14.22 24.26
N SER A 214 13.22 15.50 24.48
CA SER A 214 14.54 16.00 24.88
C SER A 214 14.92 15.51 26.28
N GLU A 215 13.98 15.58 27.23
CA GLU A 215 14.15 15.07 28.59
C GLU A 215 14.36 13.55 28.57
N MET A 216 13.51 12.83 27.84
CA MET A 216 13.59 11.38 27.70
C MET A 216 14.92 10.90 27.10
N LEU A 217 15.46 11.60 26.09
CA LEU A 217 16.78 11.29 25.53
C LEU A 217 17.92 11.55 26.53
N SER A 218 17.80 12.59 27.37
CA SER A 218 18.79 12.89 28.40
C SER A 218 18.82 11.86 29.53
N GLU A 219 17.66 11.30 29.87
CA GLU A 219 17.51 10.32 30.94
C GLU A 219 17.86 8.89 30.48
N LEU A 220 17.75 8.61 29.18
CA LEU A 220 17.86 7.27 28.63
C LEU A 220 19.15 6.52 29.03
N PRO A 221 20.37 7.09 28.93
CA PRO A 221 21.59 6.37 29.31
C PRO A 221 21.59 5.93 30.78
N LYS A 222 21.03 6.77 31.67
CA LYS A 222 20.93 6.48 33.11
C LYS A 222 19.92 5.35 33.36
N LEU A 223 18.76 5.38 32.69
CA LEU A 223 17.72 4.36 32.82
C LEU A 223 18.17 2.99 32.28
N VAL A 224 18.92 2.96 31.18
CA VAL A 224 19.50 1.73 30.65
C VAL A 224 20.50 1.13 31.64
N GLY A 225 21.36 1.98 32.24
CA GLY A 225 22.27 1.56 33.30
C GLY A 225 21.55 0.99 34.53
N LEU A 226 20.42 1.58 34.92
CA LEU A 226 19.57 1.08 36.01
C LEU A 226 18.98 -0.30 35.67
N SER A 227 18.41 -0.47 34.47
CA SER A 227 17.80 -1.74 34.03
C SER A 227 18.82 -2.88 34.01
N GLN A 228 20.06 -2.62 33.57
CA GLN A 228 21.15 -3.61 33.62
C GLN A 228 21.55 -4.02 35.04
N LYS A 229 21.48 -3.09 36.03
CA LYS A 229 21.75 -3.40 37.44
C LYS A 229 20.62 -4.22 38.06
N VAL A 230 19.37 -3.86 37.78
CA VAL A 230 18.18 -4.60 38.26
C VAL A 230 18.16 -6.03 37.70
N GLY A 231 18.47 -6.20 36.41
CA GLY A 231 18.58 -7.53 35.78
C GLY A 231 19.67 -8.44 36.37
N LYS A 232 20.64 -7.88 37.10
CA LYS A 232 21.69 -8.62 37.82
C LYS A 232 21.35 -8.91 39.29
N GLY A 233 20.11 -8.66 39.73
CA GLY A 233 19.63 -9.01 41.08
C GLY A 233 19.78 -7.91 42.13
N ALA A 234 20.14 -6.68 41.75
CA ALA A 234 20.16 -5.55 42.67
C ALA A 234 18.74 -5.01 42.92
N LYS A 235 18.34 -4.85 44.19
CA LYS A 235 17.10 -4.14 44.54
C LYS A 235 17.25 -2.66 44.20
N PRO A 236 16.29 -2.03 43.51
CA PRO A 236 16.37 -0.59 43.24
C PRO A 236 16.24 0.16 44.58
N LEU A 237 17.33 0.82 45.01
CA LEU A 237 17.30 1.70 46.17
C LEU A 237 16.47 2.95 45.86
N ILE A 238 15.77 3.43 46.88
CA ILE A 238 14.84 4.58 46.84
C ILE A 238 15.60 5.92 46.67
N GLU A 239 16.93 5.93 46.77
CA GLU A 239 17.77 7.15 46.77
C GLU A 239 18.00 7.81 45.40
N ASP A 240 17.62 7.20 44.27
CA ASP A 240 17.77 7.83 42.95
C ASP A 240 16.62 8.80 42.60
N ALA A 241 15.87 9.30 43.60
CA ALA A 241 14.61 10.03 43.42
C ALA A 241 14.73 11.50 42.98
N HIS A 242 15.94 12.06 42.84
CA HIS A 242 16.15 13.37 42.23
C HIS A 242 17.19 13.30 41.13
N ILE A 243 16.69 13.20 39.89
CA ILE A 243 17.51 13.25 38.69
C ILE A 243 17.63 14.72 38.31
N GLU A 244 18.77 15.35 38.59
CA GLU A 244 19.12 16.60 37.93
C GLU A 244 19.28 16.32 36.42
N THR A 245 18.37 16.92 35.66
CA THR A 245 18.37 16.94 34.20
C THR A 245 19.53 17.81 33.73
N GLY A 246 20.55 17.16 33.17
CA GLY A 246 21.55 17.87 32.38
C GLY A 246 20.87 18.50 31.18
N LEU A 247 21.10 19.79 30.96
CA LEU A 247 20.59 20.56 29.83
C LEU A 247 21.13 19.99 28.50
N ILE A 248 20.54 18.91 28.00
CA ILE A 248 20.50 18.69 26.56
C ILE A 248 19.62 19.80 26.01
N GLU A 249 20.09 20.52 24.99
CA GLU A 249 19.37 21.62 24.36
C GLU A 249 17.92 21.21 24.10
N ALA A 250 17.00 21.66 24.97
CA ALA A 250 15.61 21.22 25.02
C ALA A 250 14.85 21.50 23.70
N ASN A 251 15.46 22.32 22.82
CA ASN A 251 14.90 22.83 21.59
C ASN A 251 15.08 21.93 20.35
N LEU A 252 15.92 20.87 20.39
CA LEU A 252 16.27 20.12 19.18
C LEU A 252 15.08 19.43 18.49
N TYR A 253 14.05 19.07 19.26
CA TYR A 253 12.84 18.39 18.79
C TYR A 253 11.58 19.27 18.76
N ILE A 254 11.73 20.58 18.99
CA ILE A 254 10.64 21.55 18.78
C ILE A 254 10.49 21.83 17.28
N ASP A 255 11.61 21.86 16.55
CA ASP A 255 11.61 22.19 15.13
C ASP A 255 10.94 21.09 14.27
N LYS A 256 9.98 21.52 13.45
CA LYS A 256 9.21 20.67 12.54
C LYS A 256 10.12 19.97 11.52
N LYS A 257 11.23 20.62 11.12
CA LYS A 257 12.21 20.06 10.19
C LYS A 257 12.97 18.88 10.79
N THR A 258 13.46 19.01 12.03
CA THR A 258 14.16 17.92 12.72
C THR A 258 13.27 16.70 12.92
N ARG A 259 11.98 16.90 13.23
CA ARG A 259 10.99 15.80 13.32
C ARG A 259 10.83 15.07 11.99
N MET A 260 10.60 15.82 10.91
CA MET A 260 10.47 15.24 9.57
C MET A 260 11.73 14.45 9.18
N LEU A 261 12.93 14.98 9.43
CA LEU A 261 14.17 14.27 9.12
C LEU A 261 14.29 12.95 9.89
N ALA A 262 13.94 12.94 11.17
CA ALA A 262 13.93 11.71 11.97
C ALA A 262 12.88 10.70 11.46
N GLU A 263 11.68 11.16 11.08
CA GLU A 263 10.64 10.31 10.50
C GLU A 263 11.10 9.69 9.17
N ARG A 264 11.77 10.46 8.30
CA ARG A 264 12.33 9.92 7.05
C ARG A 264 13.42 8.89 7.31
N GLU A 265 14.33 9.18 8.23
CA GLU A 265 15.46 8.30 8.53
C GLU A 265 15.01 6.98 9.17
N LEU A 266 14.05 7.04 10.10
CA LEU A 266 13.69 5.93 10.99
C LEU A 266 12.41 5.21 10.59
N LEU A 267 11.49 5.88 9.90
CA LEU A 267 10.25 5.28 9.42
C LEU A 267 10.22 5.15 7.90
N SER A 268 11.10 5.86 7.16
CA SER A 268 10.98 6.04 5.71
C SER A 268 9.65 6.68 5.32
N LEU A 269 9.08 7.53 6.19
CA LEU A 269 7.81 8.22 6.01
C LEU A 269 7.96 9.72 6.31
N ASP A 270 7.08 10.52 5.72
CA ASP A 270 6.94 11.96 5.99
C ASP A 270 5.60 12.19 6.72
N LEU A 271 5.58 12.25 8.05
CA LEU A 271 4.35 12.38 8.83
C LEU A 271 4.05 13.85 9.14
N SER A 272 5.01 14.55 9.74
CA SER A 272 4.85 15.90 10.28
C SER A 272 4.86 17.02 9.23
N ALA A 273 5.64 16.87 8.17
CA ALA A 273 5.78 17.86 7.10
C ALA A 273 6.26 17.17 5.81
N HIS A 274 6.03 17.81 4.67
CA HIS A 274 6.71 17.45 3.42
C HIS A 274 8.01 18.26 3.29
N PRO A 275 9.09 17.74 2.67
CA PRO A 275 10.34 18.50 2.51
C PRO A 275 10.18 19.85 1.79
N LEU A 276 9.22 19.93 0.87
CA LEU A 276 8.89 21.16 0.16
C LEU A 276 8.19 22.21 1.04
N ASP A 277 7.62 21.83 2.19
CA ASP A 277 7.01 22.79 3.12
C ASP A 277 8.05 23.77 3.71
N PHE A 278 9.34 23.42 3.62
CA PHE A 278 10.45 24.24 4.12
C PHE A 278 11.17 25.01 3.01
N TYR A 279 10.74 24.86 1.76
CA TYR A 279 11.23 25.68 0.67
C TYR A 279 10.34 26.92 0.55
N PRO A 280 10.91 28.13 0.54
CA PRO A 280 10.15 29.32 0.18
C PRO A 280 9.80 29.20 -1.30
N PHE A 281 8.50 29.15 -1.61
CA PHE A 281 8.01 29.43 -2.95
C PHE A 281 7.74 30.93 -2.99
N ASP A 282 8.72 31.69 -3.49
CA ASP A 282 8.54 33.08 -3.91
C ASP A 282 7.68 33.17 -5.18
#